data_AF-A0A957XVC9-F1
#
_entry.id   AF-A0A957XVC9-F1
#
_cell.length_a   1.000
_cell.length_b   1.000
_cell.length_c   1.000
_cell.angle_alpha   90.00
_cell.angle_beta   90.00
_cell.angle_gamma   90.00
#
_symmetry.space_group_name_H-M   'P 1'
#
loop_
_entity.id
_entity.type
_entity.pdbx_description
1 polymer ?
#
loop_
_entity_poly.entity_id
_entity_poly.type
_entity_poly.pdbx_seq_one_letter_code
_entity_poly.pdbx_strand_id
1 'polypeptide(L)'
;MGEAAVRITVTFLTGLLGYPLGHSVSPAMHNAAFAALGWDGRYDALPVAPEDVEALVRGLPARGYRGVNVTIPHKQAVMPLMDELSDAARAIGAVNTITVTQFSKLSPRSREEHNLENCVT
;
A
#
# COMPACT_ATOMS: atom_id res chain seq x y z
N MET A 1 -13.70 -31.00 24.41
CA MET A 1 -14.12 -30.49 23.09
C MET A 1 -13.94 -28.99 23.18
N GLY A 2 -12.81 -28.47 22.70
CA GLY A 2 -12.41 -27.08 22.89
C GLY A 2 -13.13 -26.17 21.90
N GLU A 3 -13.75 -25.12 22.44
CA GLU A 3 -14.41 -24.06 21.71
C GLU A 3 -13.36 -23.34 20.83
N ALA A 4 -13.46 -23.50 19.51
CA ALA A 4 -12.61 -22.79 18.57
C ALA A 4 -13.01 -21.32 18.59
N ALA A 5 -12.27 -20.50 19.34
CA ALA A 5 -12.42 -19.05 19.32
C ALA A 5 -12.28 -18.56 17.87
N VAL A 6 -13.36 -18.03 17.31
CA VAL A 6 -13.35 -17.32 16.03
C VAL A 6 -12.46 -16.10 16.24
N ARG A 7 -11.19 -16.20 15.84
CA ARG A 7 -10.31 -15.03 15.76
C ARG A 7 -10.82 -14.19 14.60
N ILE A 8 -11.32 -13.00 14.90
CA ILE A 8 -11.49 -11.95 13.89
C ILE A 8 -10.07 -11.47 13.56
N THR A 9 -9.45 -12.14 12.59
CA THR A 9 -8.14 -11.78 12.05
C THR A 9 -8.37 -10.75 10.95
N VAL A 10 -7.99 -9.50 11.22
CA VAL A 10 -8.05 -8.42 10.23
C VAL A 10 -6.77 -8.48 9.42
N THR A 11 -6.83 -9.12 8.25
CA THR A 11 -5.68 -9.19 7.34
C THR A 11 -5.36 -7.80 6.80
N PHE A 12 -4.15 -7.30 7.02
CA PHE A 12 -3.71 -6.05 6.40
C PHE A 12 -3.14 -6.31 5.00
N LEU A 13 -3.56 -5.49 4.02
CA LEU A 13 -3.11 -5.63 2.64
C LEU A 13 -1.97 -4.66 2.33
N THR A 14 -0.93 -5.19 1.69
CA THR A 14 0.19 -4.44 1.11
C THR A 14 0.49 -4.98 -0.29
N GLY A 15 1.34 -4.32 -1.06
CA GLY A 15 1.72 -4.85 -2.36
C GLY A 15 2.80 -4.09 -3.09
N LEU A 16 3.09 -4.53 -4.30
CA LEU A 16 4.02 -3.94 -5.25
C LEU A 16 3.25 -3.50 -6.50
N LEU A 17 3.17 -2.20 -6.72
CA LEU A 17 2.66 -1.55 -7.91
C LEU A 17 3.77 -1.38 -8.95
N GLY A 18 3.58 -1.93 -10.15
CA GLY A 18 4.53 -1.79 -11.26
C GLY A 18 3.99 -2.40 -12.54
N TYR A 19 4.73 -2.29 -13.63
CA TYR A 19 4.37 -2.98 -14.88
C TYR A 19 5.56 -3.09 -15.85
N PRO A 20 5.85 -4.28 -16.41
CA PRO A 20 5.36 -5.60 -15.99
C PRO A 20 5.99 -6.03 -14.65
N LEU A 21 5.34 -6.97 -13.94
CA LEU A 21 5.81 -7.49 -12.64
C LEU A 21 6.25 -8.96 -12.64
N GLY A 22 6.35 -9.60 -13.80
CA GLY A 22 6.53 -11.06 -13.92
C GLY A 22 7.79 -11.65 -13.26
N HIS A 23 8.77 -10.83 -12.87
CA HIS A 23 10.03 -11.28 -12.25
C HIS A 23 10.24 -10.77 -10.82
N SER A 24 9.25 -10.08 -10.22
CA SER A 24 9.45 -9.53 -8.89
C SER A 24 9.40 -10.63 -7.81
N VAL A 25 10.47 -10.70 -7.01
CA VAL A 25 10.56 -11.60 -5.84
C VAL A 25 9.94 -11.00 -4.58
N SER A 26 9.60 -9.70 -4.59
CA SER A 26 9.09 -8.98 -3.41
C SER A 26 7.85 -9.63 -2.81
N PRO A 27 6.83 -10.08 -3.59
CA PRO A 27 5.67 -10.75 -2.99
C PRO A 27 6.03 -12.01 -2.22
N ALA A 28 6.91 -12.86 -2.76
CA ALA A 28 7.33 -14.08 -2.06
C ALA A 28 8.10 -13.73 -0.78
N MET A 29 9.01 -12.75 -0.85
CA MET A 29 9.82 -12.30 0.28
C MET A 29 8.97 -11.73 1.42
N HIS A 30 8.06 -10.80 1.14
CA HIS A 30 7.24 -10.15 2.16
C HIS A 30 6.23 -11.11 2.79
N ASN A 31 5.58 -11.98 2.00
CA ASN A 31 4.67 -12.97 2.55
C ASN A 31 5.41 -13.98 3.43
N ALA A 32 6.63 -14.39 3.08
CA ALA A 32 7.47 -15.23 3.94
C ALA A 32 7.83 -14.53 5.27
N ALA A 33 8.13 -13.23 5.22
CA ALA A 33 8.40 -12.44 6.42
C ALA A 33 7.15 -12.33 7.31
N PHE A 34 5.96 -12.08 6.74
CA PHE A 34 4.71 -12.04 7.50
C PHE A 34 4.42 -13.37 8.19
N ALA A 35 4.59 -14.49 7.47
CA ALA A 35 4.43 -15.82 8.04
C ALA A 35 5.42 -16.09 9.19
N ALA A 36 6.70 -15.72 9.01
CA ALA A 36 7.73 -15.90 10.02
C ALA A 36 7.47 -15.07 11.30
N LEU A 37 6.84 -13.91 11.17
CA LEU A 37 6.49 -13.02 12.28
C LEU A 37 5.12 -13.32 12.90
N GLY A 38 4.36 -14.28 12.34
CA GLY A 38 2.98 -14.55 12.77
C GLY A 38 2.02 -13.40 12.50
N TRP A 39 2.33 -12.56 11.50
CA TRP A 39 1.50 -11.44 11.09
C TRP A 39 0.44 -11.90 10.09
N ASP A 40 -0.80 -11.51 10.35
CA ASP A 40 -1.91 -11.70 9.41
C ASP A 40 -1.89 -10.56 8.37
N GLY A 41 -1.03 -10.71 7.38
CA GLY A 41 -0.84 -9.75 6.30
C GLY A 41 -0.64 -10.45 4.97
N ARG A 42 -0.98 -9.73 3.89
CA ARG A 42 -0.77 -10.18 2.52
C ARG A 42 -0.02 -9.11 1.73
N TYR A 43 0.95 -9.56 0.92
CA TYR A 43 1.69 -8.71 0.00
C TYR A 43 1.42 -9.16 -1.45
N ASP A 44 0.79 -8.28 -2.23
CA ASP A 44 0.33 -8.57 -3.58
C ASP A 44 1.24 -8.03 -4.68
N ALA A 45 1.28 -8.69 -5.84
CA ALA A 45 1.72 -8.07 -7.08
C ALA A 45 0.55 -7.36 -7.74
N LEU A 46 0.71 -6.07 -8.06
CA LEU A 46 -0.28 -5.21 -8.70
C LEU A 46 0.24 -4.77 -10.08
N PRO A 47 0.17 -5.64 -11.11
CA PRO A 47 0.59 -5.31 -12.46
C PRO A 47 -0.43 -4.37 -13.10
N VAL A 48 -0.08 -3.09 -13.23
CA VAL A 48 -1.01 -2.06 -13.71
C VAL A 48 -0.38 -1.23 -14.81
N ALA A 49 -0.99 -1.18 -15.99
CA ALA A 49 -0.48 -0.39 -17.09
C ALA A 49 -0.45 1.12 -16.74
N PRO A 50 0.46 1.92 -17.34
CA PRO A 50 0.58 3.36 -17.05
C PRO A 50 -0.75 4.14 -17.10
N GLU A 51 -1.63 3.80 -18.02
CA GLU A 51 -2.95 4.40 -18.20
C GLU A 51 -3.91 4.17 -17.01
N ASP A 52 -3.70 3.12 -16.22
CA ASP A 52 -4.60 2.70 -15.14
C ASP A 52 -4.03 3.03 -13.74
N VAL A 53 -2.80 3.55 -13.66
CA VAL A 53 -2.10 3.76 -12.39
C VAL A 53 -2.85 4.70 -11.45
N GLU A 54 -3.46 5.75 -12.00
CA GLU A 54 -4.21 6.73 -11.20
C GLU A 54 -5.44 6.08 -10.56
N ALA A 55 -6.22 5.33 -11.34
CA ALA A 55 -7.41 4.65 -10.87
C ALA A 55 -7.07 3.64 -9.76
N LEU A 56 -5.95 2.91 -9.90
CA LEU A 56 -5.49 2.01 -8.86
C LEU A 56 -5.10 2.76 -7.59
N VAL A 57 -4.25 3.78 -7.70
CA VAL A 57 -3.71 4.52 -6.54
C VAL A 57 -4.83 5.16 -5.73
N ARG A 58 -5.80 5.80 -6.38
CA ARG A 58 -6.98 6.37 -5.71
C ARG A 58 -7.89 5.31 -5.08
N GLY A 59 -7.88 4.10 -5.62
CA GLY A 59 -8.66 2.97 -5.11
C GLY A 59 -8.02 2.20 -3.96
N LEU A 60 -6.74 2.44 -3.64
CA LEU A 60 -6.02 1.71 -2.58
C LEU A 60 -6.76 1.73 -1.22
N PRO A 61 -7.27 2.88 -0.72
CA PRO A 61 -7.93 2.92 0.58
C PRO A 61 -9.22 2.12 0.61
N ALA A 62 -10.07 2.27 -0.42
CA ALA A 62 -11.34 1.54 -0.54
C ALA A 62 -11.14 0.01 -0.67
N ARG A 63 -9.98 -0.41 -1.17
CA ARG A 63 -9.60 -1.83 -1.30
C ARG A 63 -8.93 -2.39 -0.04
N GLY A 64 -8.74 -1.58 1.01
CA GLY A 64 -8.15 -2.02 2.28
C GLY A 64 -6.62 -2.11 2.28
N TYR A 65 -5.93 -1.52 1.30
CA TYR A 65 -4.46 -1.46 1.32
C TYR A 65 -3.99 -0.46 2.37
N ARG A 66 -2.98 -0.87 3.15
CA ARG A 66 -2.27 -0.03 4.11
C ARG A 66 -1.07 0.68 3.50
N GLY A 67 -0.60 0.20 2.35
CA GLY A 67 0.47 0.79 1.59
C GLY A 67 0.95 -0.13 0.48
N VAL A 68 1.65 0.42 -0.50
CA VAL A 68 2.25 -0.33 -1.60
C VAL A 68 3.63 0.20 -1.90
N ASN A 69 4.57 -0.67 -2.26
CA ASN A 69 5.77 -0.25 -2.95
C ASN A 69 5.42 0.06 -4.41
N VAL A 70 6.18 0.98 -5.02
CA VAL A 70 5.98 1.46 -6.39
C VAL A 70 7.28 1.26 -7.13
N THR A 71 7.22 0.53 -8.24
CA THR A 71 8.36 0.32 -9.11
C THR A 71 8.10 0.85 -10.51
N ILE A 72 9.06 0.67 -11.40
CA ILE A 72 8.95 1.11 -12.80
C ILE A 72 7.66 0.59 -13.45
N PRO A 73 7.02 1.40 -14.31
CA PRO A 73 7.38 2.77 -14.71
C PRO A 73 6.77 3.86 -13.80
N HIS A 74 6.15 3.50 -12.68
CA HIS A 74 5.17 4.34 -11.99
C HIS A 74 5.76 5.33 -10.98
N LYS A 75 7.05 5.22 -10.65
CA LYS A 75 7.64 5.98 -9.54
C LYS A 75 7.45 7.50 -9.66
N GLN A 76 7.41 8.05 -10.87
CA GLN A 76 7.16 9.48 -11.09
C GLN A 76 5.68 9.78 -11.29
N ALA A 77 4.96 8.89 -11.99
CA ALA A 77 3.54 9.06 -12.33
C ALA A 77 2.63 9.15 -11.10
N VAL A 78 3.01 8.53 -9.98
CA VAL A 78 2.21 8.57 -8.75
C VAL A 78 2.46 9.81 -7.88
N MET A 79 3.54 10.57 -8.12
CA MET A 79 3.84 11.78 -7.34
C MET A 79 2.69 12.80 -7.29
N PRO A 80 2.05 13.18 -8.42
CA PRO A 80 0.94 14.15 -8.39
C PRO A 80 -0.34 13.60 -7.74
N LEU A 81 -0.36 12.32 -7.37
CA LEU A 81 -1.51 11.67 -6.74
C LEU A 81 -1.39 11.61 -5.22
N MET A 82 -0.25 12.01 -4.66
CA MET A 82 -0.01 11.98 -3.21
C MET A 82 -0.58 13.24 -2.56
N ASP A 83 -1.22 13.07 -1.40
CA ASP A 83 -1.65 14.18 -0.57
C ASP A 83 -0.43 14.83 0.11
N GLU A 84 0.54 14.00 0.50
CA GLU A 84 1.80 14.44 1.09
C GLU A 84 3.01 13.71 0.49
N LEU A 85 4.07 14.48 0.20
CA LEU A 85 5.37 13.96 -0.23
C LEU A 85 6.39 14.18 0.89
N SER A 86 7.22 13.19 1.17
CA SER A 86 8.44 13.35 1.96
C SER A 86 9.46 14.22 1.24
N ASP A 87 10.35 14.87 1.99
CA ASP A 87 11.42 15.70 1.42
C ASP A 87 12.35 14.91 0.51
N ALA A 88 12.61 13.65 0.85
CA ALA A 88 13.38 12.73 0.02
C ALA A 88 12.69 12.46 -1.32
N ALA A 89 11.37 12.21 -1.33
CA ALA A 89 10.63 12.00 -2.58
C ALA A 89 10.58 13.27 -3.44
N ARG A 90 10.47 14.46 -2.83
CA ARG A 90 10.56 15.74 -3.54
C ARG A 90 11.95 15.94 -4.16
N ALA A 91 13.01 15.65 -3.42
CA ALA A 91 14.39 15.82 -3.87
C ALA A 91 14.78 14.82 -4.97
N ILE A 92 14.36 13.56 -4.84
CA ILE A 92 14.63 12.49 -5.82
C ILE A 92 13.75 12.65 -7.07
N GLY A 93 12.56 13.23 -6.94
CA GLY A 93 11.58 13.31 -8.02
C GLY A 93 10.93 11.95 -8.32
N ALA A 94 10.76 11.10 -7.30
CA ALA A 94 10.12 9.79 -7.45
C ALA A 94 9.58 9.24 -6.10
N VAL A 95 8.53 8.42 -6.16
CA VAL A 95 7.96 7.66 -5.04
C VAL A 95 8.22 6.17 -5.21
N ASN A 96 8.78 5.53 -4.18
CA ASN A 96 8.95 4.07 -4.11
C ASN A 96 7.98 3.40 -3.13
N THR A 97 7.34 4.15 -2.24
CA THR A 97 6.41 3.61 -1.25
C THR A 97 5.28 4.58 -1.03
N ILE A 98 4.05 4.10 -1.14
CA ILE A 98 2.82 4.80 -0.78
C ILE A 98 2.32 4.20 0.52
N THR A 99 1.99 5.03 1.49
CA THR A 99 1.32 4.64 2.73
C THR A 99 -0.09 5.21 2.75
N VAL A 100 -1.06 4.38 3.09
CA VAL A 100 -2.45 4.79 3.23
C VAL A 100 -2.72 5.02 4.72
N THR A 101 -2.79 6.29 5.13
CA THR A 101 -3.10 6.65 6.51
C THR A 101 -4.61 6.89 6.67
N GLN A 102 -5.18 6.35 7.76
CA GLN A 102 -6.53 6.67 8.18
C GLN A 102 -6.48 7.84 9.16
N PHE A 103 -7.08 8.97 8.82
CA PHE A 103 -7.31 10.02 9.81
C PHE A 103 -8.61 9.71 10.57
N SER A 104 -8.50 9.16 11.78
CA SER A 104 -9.61 9.26 12.73
C SER A 104 -9.57 10.65 13.36
N LYS A 105 -10.26 11.64 12.79
CA LYS A 105 -10.59 12.85 13.57
C LYS A 105 -11.46 12.39 14.75
N LEU A 106 -10.97 12.58 15.98
CA LEU A 106 -11.71 12.38 17.23
C LEU A 106 -12.81 13.45 17.40
N SER A 107 -13.67 13.64 16.40
CA SER A 107 -14.85 14.50 16.51
C SER A 107 -16.10 13.71 16.13
N PRO A 108 -17.26 13.95 16.76
CA PRO A 108 -18.48 13.16 16.52
C PRO A 108 -19.08 13.26 15.09
N ARG A 109 -18.41 13.95 14.16
CA ARG A 109 -18.82 14.14 12.76
C ARG A 109 -17.68 13.92 11.77
N SER A 110 -16.73 13.04 12.05
CA SER A 110 -15.68 12.72 11.09
C SER A 110 -16.20 11.77 10.01
N ARG A 111 -16.18 12.22 8.75
CA ARG A 111 -16.11 11.29 7.61
C ARG A 111 -14.72 10.65 7.67
N GLU A 112 -14.63 9.34 7.44
CA GLU A 112 -13.33 8.69 7.29
C GLU A 112 -12.63 9.29 6.06
N GLU A 113 -11.53 10.00 6.31
CA GLU A 113 -10.66 10.59 5.29
C GLU A 113 -9.37 9.76 5.29
N HIS A 114 -8.96 9.31 4.10
CA HIS A 114 -7.72 8.55 3.91
C HIS A 114 -6.72 9.42 3.15
N ASN A 115 -5.48 9.47 3.61
CA ASN A 115 -4.41 10.19 2.92
C ASN A 115 -3.42 9.19 2.28
N LEU A 116 -2.89 9.60 1.14
CA LEU A 116 -1.77 8.97 0.46
C LEU A 116 -0.49 9.74 0.78
N GLU A 117 0.31 9.15 1.66
CA GLU A 117 1.63 9.64 2.04
C GLU A 117 2.71 8.81 1.35
N ASN A 118 3.95 9.28 1.37
CA ASN A 118 5.08 8.47 0.95
C ASN A 118 6.23 8.44 1.95
N CYS A 119 7.02 7.37 1.87
CA CYS A 119 8.27 7.24 2.58
C CYS A 119 9.34 6.70 1.62
N VAL A 120 10.54 7.28 1.66
CA VAL A 120 11.70 6.72 0.96
C VAL A 120 12.45 5.86 1.96
N THR A 121 12.51 4.55 1.74
CA THR A 121 13.48 3.64 2.39
C THR A 121 14.65 3.39 1.48
#